data_AF-A0A852LVN3-F1
#
_entry.id   AF-A0A852LVN3-F1
#
_cell.length_a   1.000
_cell.length_b   1.000
_cell.length_c   1.000
_cell.angle_alpha   90.00
_cell.angle_beta   90.00
_cell.angle_gamma   90.00
#
_symmetry.space_group_name_H-M   'P 1'
#
loop_
_entity.id
_entity.type
_entity.pdbx_description
1 polymer ?
#
loop_
_entity_poly.entity_id
_entity_poly.type
_entity_poly.pdbx_seq_one_letter_code
_entity_poly.pdbx_strand_id
1 'polypeptide(L)'
;TMSLDPSSLSNEENSQEPKRNTECLESLELETPSSFQDHPLQQLQLASQEVLEKAKKSGRSKCPRCSSSRMFYCYTCFVPVETVPNKEIPTVKLPLKIDIIKHPNETDGKSTAVHAKLLAPDDVTIYKYPCIPEYEESRHEIALIFPGPNSVSVKDIPFHLQKYTKKGICGNDDDCSRDPFIKKAKIEPNEEEKNLNECISSNRGEGSGLKKIIFIDSTWNQTNKIITDERLQGLLQIELKTRKTCFWRHQKGKPETYLSTIEAIYYFLVDYHQEVLKENYKGQYDNLLFFFSFMYTLVQNAKCCAGKQ
;
A
#
# COMPACT_ATOMS: atom_id res chain seq x y z
N THR A 1 24.92 93.93 10.00
CA THR A 1 24.90 93.48 8.59
C THR A 1 24.17 92.15 8.56
N MET A 2 22.93 92.02 8.06
CA MET A 2 22.42 92.31 6.69
C MET A 2 23.13 91.46 5.63
N SER A 3 22.50 90.76 4.68
CA SER A 3 21.07 90.50 4.33
C SER A 3 21.03 89.36 3.25
N LEU A 4 19.93 88.65 2.91
CA LEU A 4 18.53 88.59 3.35
C LEU A 4 17.86 87.24 2.91
N ASP A 5 16.66 86.97 3.42
CA ASP A 5 15.65 85.97 2.99
C ASP A 5 14.55 86.66 2.11
N PRO A 6 13.42 86.04 1.64
CA PRO A 6 12.82 84.70 1.87
C PRO A 6 12.61 83.92 0.53
N SER A 7 11.55 83.17 0.13
CA SER A 7 10.14 82.93 0.55
C SER A 7 9.49 81.81 -0.33
N SER A 8 8.34 81.17 -0.05
CA SER A 8 7.62 80.83 1.20
C SER A 8 6.27 80.11 0.90
N LEU A 9 5.93 79.03 1.64
CA LEU A 9 4.56 78.47 1.85
C LEU A 9 3.84 77.89 0.59
N SER A 10 2.76 77.08 0.67
CA SER A 10 1.90 76.67 1.80
C SER A 10 1.38 75.21 1.73
N ASN A 11 0.97 74.72 2.90
CA ASN A 11 0.25 73.47 3.23
C ASN A 11 -1.06 73.21 2.44
N GLU A 12 -1.53 71.96 2.41
CA GLU A 12 -2.70 71.52 3.22
C GLU A 12 -2.81 69.97 3.34
N GLU A 13 -3.66 69.49 4.25
CA GLU A 13 -3.91 68.07 4.54
C GLU A 13 -5.19 67.54 3.84
N ASN A 14 -5.26 66.25 3.50
CA ASN A 14 -6.48 65.48 3.80
C ASN A 14 -6.29 63.95 3.88
N SER A 15 -7.34 63.29 4.37
CA SER A 15 -7.37 61.96 4.98
C SER A 15 -8.01 60.88 4.07
N GLN A 16 -8.13 59.66 4.64
CA GLN A 16 -9.14 58.61 4.33
C GLN A 16 -8.87 57.59 3.20
N GLU A 17 -8.38 56.42 3.63
CA GLU A 17 -8.98 55.12 3.26
C GLU A 17 -10.36 54.92 3.95
N PRO A 18 -11.15 53.86 3.65
CA PRO A 18 -11.20 52.98 2.47
C PRO A 18 -12.64 52.80 1.90
N LYS A 19 -12.82 52.12 0.74
CA LYS A 19 -13.91 51.13 0.54
C LYS A 19 -13.87 50.29 -0.75
N ARG A 20 -14.28 49.03 -0.55
CA ARG A 20 -14.49 47.86 -1.43
C ARG A 20 -15.65 47.99 -2.44
N ASN A 21 -15.46 47.48 -3.67
CA ASN A 21 -16.35 46.61 -4.49
C ASN A 21 -15.64 46.35 -5.85
N THR A 22 -15.47 45.14 -6.42
CA THR A 22 -16.37 43.99 -6.74
C THR A 22 -17.05 44.10 -8.11
N GLU A 23 -16.40 43.55 -9.15
CA GLU A 23 -16.90 42.93 -10.41
C GLU A 23 -15.69 42.88 -11.38
N CYS A 24 -15.19 41.75 -11.90
CA CYS A 24 -15.79 40.59 -12.59
C CYS A 24 -16.07 40.82 -14.07
N LEU A 25 -15.11 40.46 -14.94
CA LEU A 25 -15.33 40.12 -16.35
C LEU A 25 -14.22 39.16 -16.82
N GLU A 26 -14.53 38.34 -17.83
CA GLU A 26 -13.76 37.14 -18.18
C GLU A 26 -12.60 37.41 -19.14
N SER A 27 -11.57 36.56 -19.09
CA SER A 27 -10.57 36.41 -20.15
C SER A 27 -10.22 34.93 -20.28
N LEU A 28 -10.78 34.29 -21.30
CA LEU A 28 -10.53 32.89 -21.66
C LEU A 28 -9.20 32.80 -22.40
N GLU A 29 -8.12 32.41 -21.71
CA GLU A 29 -6.86 32.03 -22.36
C GLU A 29 -6.56 30.54 -22.18
N LEU A 30 -6.27 29.90 -23.32
CA LEU A 30 -6.31 28.46 -23.56
C LEU A 30 -5.28 27.64 -22.76
N GLU A 31 -5.65 26.38 -22.47
CA GLU A 31 -4.83 25.44 -21.73
C GLU A 31 -3.46 25.16 -22.38
N THR A 32 -2.42 25.06 -21.55
CA THR A 32 -1.18 24.35 -21.89
C THR A 32 -0.96 23.21 -20.88
N PRO A 33 -0.93 21.93 -21.30
CA PRO A 33 -0.93 20.79 -20.39
C PRO A 33 0.47 20.47 -19.85
N SER A 34 1.00 21.29 -18.93
CA SER A 34 2.40 21.18 -18.47
C SER A 34 2.64 21.45 -16.96
N SER A 35 1.67 21.18 -16.08
CA SER A 35 1.86 21.26 -14.62
C SER A 35 1.32 20.10 -13.78
N PHE A 36 0.65 19.11 -14.38
CA PHE A 36 0.26 17.86 -13.69
C PHE A 36 1.47 16.94 -13.46
N GLN A 37 2.32 17.28 -12.49
CA GLN A 37 3.21 16.30 -11.86
C GLN A 37 2.53 15.74 -10.61
N ASP A 38 1.96 14.56 -10.79
CA ASP A 38 1.07 13.86 -9.87
C ASP A 38 1.52 13.87 -8.41
N HIS A 39 0.58 14.12 -7.50
CA HIS A 39 0.61 13.57 -6.15
C HIS A 39 -0.16 12.24 -6.15
N PRO A 40 0.50 11.08 -6.37
CA PRO A 40 -0.18 9.77 -6.56
C PRO A 40 -0.99 9.28 -5.35
N LEU A 41 -0.88 9.94 -4.19
CA LEU A 41 -1.64 9.65 -2.98
C LEU A 41 -2.83 10.61 -2.75
N GLN A 42 -3.00 11.64 -3.58
CA GLN A 42 -4.02 12.69 -3.38
C GLN A 42 -5.43 12.25 -3.81
N GLN A 43 -5.56 11.18 -4.61
CA GLN A 43 -6.84 10.63 -5.05
C GLN A 43 -7.45 9.63 -4.05
N LEU A 44 -6.80 9.39 -2.90
CA LEU A 44 -7.19 8.39 -1.90
C LEU A 44 -8.25 8.92 -0.92
N GLN A 45 -9.26 8.10 -0.61
CA GLN A 45 -10.31 8.38 0.37
C GLN A 45 -9.86 8.11 1.81
N LEU A 46 -8.92 8.93 2.28
CA LEU A 46 -8.32 8.84 3.61
C LEU A 46 -9.17 9.54 4.69
N ALA A 47 -9.17 8.96 5.90
CA ALA A 47 -9.69 9.63 7.09
C ALA A 47 -8.80 10.80 7.55
N SER A 48 -9.35 11.73 8.35
CA SER A 48 -8.63 12.90 8.86
C SER A 48 -7.37 12.50 9.64
N GLN A 49 -6.21 13.02 9.23
CA GLN A 49 -4.91 12.80 9.87
C GLN A 49 -4.62 13.76 11.03
N GLU A 50 -5.63 14.53 11.48
CA GLU A 50 -5.51 15.49 12.58
C GLU A 50 -4.87 14.92 13.85
N VAL A 51 -5.20 13.68 14.23
CA VAL A 51 -4.62 13.02 15.42
C VAL A 51 -3.10 12.90 15.29
N LEU A 52 -2.59 12.70 14.07
CA LEU A 52 -1.17 12.62 13.78
C LEU A 52 -0.51 14.00 13.77
N GLU A 53 -1.19 15.05 13.30
CA GLU A 53 -0.71 16.43 13.44
C GLU A 53 -0.70 16.92 14.89
N LYS A 54 -1.73 16.58 15.69
CA LYS A 54 -1.81 16.84 17.13
C LYS A 54 -0.62 16.16 17.84
N ALA A 55 -0.43 14.85 17.62
CA ALA A 55 0.71 14.11 18.17
C ALA A 55 2.07 14.64 17.70
N LYS A 56 2.22 15.02 16.42
CA LYS A 56 3.45 15.63 15.89
C LYS A 56 3.81 16.94 16.58
N LYS A 57 2.81 17.76 16.94
CA LYS A 57 2.99 19.00 17.73
C LYS A 57 3.32 18.71 19.20
N SER A 58 2.70 17.68 19.79
CA SER A 58 3.00 17.22 21.16
C SER A 58 4.36 16.51 21.31
N GLY A 59 4.93 16.02 20.21
CA GLY A 59 6.21 15.30 20.21
C GLY A 59 6.06 13.82 20.58
N ARG A 60 7.17 13.21 21.02
CA ARG A 60 7.21 11.76 21.30
C ARG A 60 6.52 11.42 22.62
N SER A 61 5.66 10.41 22.60
CA SER A 61 5.01 9.83 23.78
C SER A 61 5.42 8.37 24.00
N LYS A 62 4.99 7.77 25.11
CA LYS A 62 5.29 6.39 25.47
C LYS A 62 4.32 5.41 24.81
N CYS A 63 4.80 4.19 24.58
CA CYS A 63 3.96 3.05 24.25
C CYS A 63 3.27 2.49 25.51
N PRO A 64 1.93 2.37 25.55
CA PRO A 64 1.21 1.88 26.73
C PRO A 64 1.48 0.40 27.07
N ARG A 65 2.17 -0.36 26.20
CA ARG A 65 2.57 -1.77 26.43
C ARG A 65 4.00 -1.97 26.90
N CYS A 66 4.93 -1.09 26.53
CA CYS A 66 6.38 -1.29 26.77
C CYS A 66 7.14 -0.01 27.18
N SER A 67 6.42 1.06 27.50
CA SER A 67 6.91 2.39 27.90
C SER A 67 7.91 3.09 26.95
N SER A 68 8.24 2.46 25.82
CA SER A 68 9.21 2.96 24.84
C SER A 68 8.73 4.25 24.17
N SER A 69 9.59 5.27 24.14
CA SER A 69 9.32 6.54 23.45
C SER A 69 9.24 6.36 21.93
N ARG A 70 8.14 6.81 21.33
CA ARG A 70 7.82 6.74 19.89
C ARG A 70 7.01 7.98 19.49
N MET A 71 6.83 8.25 18.19
CA MET A 71 6.10 9.44 17.74
C MET A 71 4.58 9.21 17.65
N PHE A 72 4.14 8.15 16.95
CA PHE A 72 2.71 7.88 16.70
C PHE A 72 2.28 6.47 17.10
N TYR A 73 3.17 5.49 16.94
CA TYR A 73 2.91 4.08 17.23
C TYR A 73 4.20 3.34 17.61
N CYS A 74 4.03 2.22 18.33
CA CYS A 74 5.11 1.30 18.67
C CYS A 74 5.22 0.18 17.64
N TYR A 75 6.30 0.23 16.86
CA TYR A 75 6.67 -0.78 15.87
C TYR A 75 6.97 -2.18 16.43
N THR A 76 7.14 -2.34 17.75
CA THR A 76 7.39 -3.63 18.41
C THR A 76 6.13 -4.23 19.02
N CYS A 77 5.21 -3.40 19.51
CA CYS A 77 4.00 -3.84 20.22
C CYS A 77 2.72 -3.71 19.40
N PHE A 78 2.83 -3.21 18.17
CA PHE A 78 1.77 -2.98 17.19
C PHE A 78 0.55 -2.24 17.78
N VAL A 79 0.82 -1.15 18.51
CA VAL A 79 -0.20 -0.24 19.08
C VAL A 79 0.22 1.22 18.91
N PRO A 80 -0.73 2.17 18.91
CA PRO A 80 -0.45 3.61 19.04
C PRO A 80 0.30 3.98 20.33
N VAL A 81 0.82 5.20 20.39
CA VAL A 81 1.31 5.81 21.64
C VAL A 81 0.16 6.42 22.46
N GLU A 82 0.41 6.73 23.73
CA GLU A 82 -0.57 7.33 24.65
C GLU A 82 -1.21 8.64 24.13
N THR A 83 -0.51 9.41 23.28
CA THR A 83 -1.02 10.65 22.65
C THR A 83 -1.79 10.42 21.34
N VAL A 84 -2.01 9.18 20.90
CA VAL A 84 -2.76 8.85 19.68
C VAL A 84 -3.86 7.84 20.03
N PRO A 85 -5.08 8.29 20.35
CA PRO A 85 -6.17 7.39 20.74
C PRO A 85 -6.57 6.42 19.62
N ASN A 86 -6.69 5.13 19.94
CA ASN A 86 -7.11 4.10 18.98
C ASN A 86 -8.45 4.41 18.27
N LYS A 87 -9.33 5.21 18.90
CA LYS A 87 -10.62 5.63 18.34
C LYS A 87 -10.52 6.68 17.22
N GLU A 88 -9.37 7.36 17.10
CA GLU A 88 -9.10 8.37 16.05
C GLU A 88 -8.30 7.79 14.87
N ILE A 89 -7.98 6.48 14.89
CA ILE A 89 -7.32 5.78 13.78
C ILE A 89 -8.39 5.00 12.99
N PRO A 90 -8.43 5.08 11.65
CA PRO A 90 -9.36 4.30 10.86
C PRO A 90 -9.04 2.80 10.92
N THR A 91 -10.08 1.98 11.08
CA THR A 91 -9.97 0.51 10.98
C THR A 91 -10.45 0.05 9.60
N VAL A 92 -9.63 -0.74 8.92
CA VAL A 92 -9.92 -1.36 7.62
C VAL A 92 -10.27 -2.83 7.83
N LYS A 93 -11.27 -3.33 7.12
CA LYS A 93 -11.63 -4.76 7.06
C LYS A 93 -11.19 -5.34 5.73
N LEU A 94 -10.53 -6.49 5.78
CA LEU A 94 -9.89 -7.09 4.60
C LEU A 94 -10.71 -8.28 4.06
N PRO A 95 -10.72 -8.51 2.73
CA PRO A 95 -11.37 -9.68 2.13
C PRO A 95 -10.59 -10.99 2.37
N LEU A 96 -9.38 -10.89 2.94
CA LEU A 96 -8.40 -11.97 3.10
C LEU A 96 -7.66 -11.78 4.42
N LYS A 97 -7.23 -12.86 5.06
CA LYS A 97 -6.22 -12.79 6.13
C LYS A 97 -4.83 -12.54 5.52
N ILE A 98 -3.99 -11.79 6.23
CA ILE A 98 -2.65 -11.43 5.75
C ILE A 98 -1.60 -11.84 6.78
N ASP A 99 -0.70 -12.74 6.39
CA ASP A 99 0.47 -13.09 7.21
C ASP A 99 1.70 -12.38 6.64
N ILE A 100 2.40 -11.60 7.46
CA ILE A 100 3.61 -10.87 7.06
C ILE A 100 4.83 -11.49 7.77
N ILE A 101 5.73 -12.08 6.98
CA ILE A 101 6.97 -12.68 7.48
C ILE A 101 8.08 -11.63 7.50
N LYS A 102 8.39 -11.12 8.69
CA LYS A 102 9.37 -10.07 8.93
C LYS A 102 10.77 -10.64 9.18
N HIS A 103 11.75 -10.18 8.41
CA HIS A 103 13.15 -10.56 8.61
C HIS A 103 13.71 -9.94 9.90
N PRO A 104 14.46 -10.69 10.74
CA PRO A 104 14.90 -10.22 12.06
C PRO A 104 15.84 -9.01 12.03
N ASN A 105 16.51 -8.75 10.90
CA ASN A 105 17.41 -7.61 10.72
C ASN A 105 16.77 -6.45 9.92
N GLU A 106 15.48 -6.53 9.57
CA GLU A 106 14.78 -5.40 8.98
C GLU A 106 14.49 -4.34 10.05
N THR A 107 14.82 -3.08 9.79
CA THR A 107 14.75 -2.01 10.79
C THR A 107 13.29 -1.68 11.11
N ASP A 108 12.83 -1.92 12.34
CA ASP A 108 11.43 -1.68 12.74
C ASP A 108 10.95 -0.22 12.48
N GLY A 109 11.83 0.77 12.59
CA GLY A 109 11.55 2.18 12.24
C GLY A 109 11.53 2.50 10.74
N LYS A 110 11.79 1.51 9.88
CA LYS A 110 11.75 1.59 8.40
C LYS A 110 10.64 0.76 7.78
N SER A 111 10.34 -0.41 8.36
CA SER A 111 9.24 -1.29 7.96
C SER A 111 7.89 -0.56 7.89
N THR A 112 7.12 -0.81 6.83
CA THR A 112 5.74 -0.35 6.67
C THR A 112 4.71 -1.44 6.99
N ALA A 113 5.12 -2.70 7.22
CA ALA A 113 4.24 -3.79 7.65
C ALA A 113 3.45 -3.45 8.93
N VAL A 114 4.05 -2.67 9.83
CA VAL A 114 3.42 -2.16 11.06
C VAL A 114 2.13 -1.39 10.77
N HIS A 115 2.04 -0.68 9.63
CA HIS A 115 0.83 0.05 9.24
C HIS A 115 -0.36 -0.90 9.06
N ALA A 116 -0.16 -2.00 8.32
CA ALA A 116 -1.20 -3.01 8.10
C ALA A 116 -1.73 -3.59 9.41
N LYS A 117 -0.86 -3.92 10.38
CA LYS A 117 -1.29 -4.47 11.68
C LYS A 117 -1.99 -3.45 12.58
N LEU A 118 -1.67 -2.16 12.46
CA LEU A 118 -2.38 -1.09 13.19
C LEU A 118 -3.78 -0.81 12.62
N LEU A 119 -3.91 -0.90 11.29
CA LEU A 119 -5.10 -0.47 10.55
C LEU A 119 -6.08 -1.63 10.30
N ALA A 120 -5.61 -2.87 10.21
CA ALA A 120 -6.44 -4.07 10.07
C ALA A 120 -6.04 -5.14 11.13
N PRO A 121 -6.21 -4.84 12.44
CA PRO A 121 -5.65 -5.65 13.53
C PRO A 121 -6.22 -7.07 13.63
N ASP A 122 -7.44 -7.31 13.15
CA ASP A 122 -8.10 -8.62 13.19
C ASP A 122 -7.76 -9.51 11.98
N ASP A 123 -7.24 -8.90 10.91
CA ASP A 123 -7.04 -9.54 9.61
C ASP A 123 -5.57 -9.75 9.26
N VAL A 124 -4.67 -8.93 9.80
CA VAL A 124 -3.21 -9.00 9.57
C VAL A 124 -2.51 -9.64 10.77
N THR A 125 -1.51 -10.50 10.54
CA THR A 125 -0.58 -10.99 11.56
C THR A 125 0.87 -10.79 11.11
N ILE A 126 1.76 -10.40 12.03
CA ILE A 126 3.19 -10.21 11.74
C ILE A 126 3.99 -11.27 12.50
N TYR A 127 4.74 -12.08 11.76
CA TYR A 127 5.60 -13.14 12.26
C TYR A 127 7.06 -12.72 12.10
N LYS A 128 7.90 -12.94 13.11
CA LYS A 128 9.35 -12.68 13.01
C LYS A 128 10.07 -13.96 12.61
N TYR A 129 10.70 -13.99 11.45
CA TYR A 129 11.50 -15.12 10.98
C TYR A 129 12.58 -15.49 12.03
N PRO A 130 12.78 -16.78 12.37
CA PRO A 130 12.30 -17.99 11.68
C PRO A 130 10.91 -18.53 12.09
N CYS A 131 10.15 -17.80 12.91
CA CYS A 131 8.86 -18.26 13.44
C CYS A 131 7.69 -18.09 12.44
N ILE A 132 7.78 -18.72 11.26
CA ILE A 132 6.69 -18.82 10.29
C ILE A 132 5.67 -19.87 10.77
N PRO A 133 4.35 -19.69 10.56
CA PRO A 133 3.35 -20.76 10.71
C PRO A 133 3.58 -21.94 9.77
N GLU A 134 2.97 -23.08 10.11
CA GLU A 134 2.75 -24.17 9.16
C GLU A 134 1.52 -23.88 8.29
N TYR A 135 1.59 -24.25 7.00
CA TYR A 135 0.56 -23.94 6.01
C TYR A 135 0.03 -25.14 5.23
N GLU A 136 0.61 -26.34 5.41
CA GLU A 136 0.45 -27.46 4.46
C GLU A 136 -1.02 -27.90 4.25
N GLU A 137 -1.81 -28.00 5.33
CA GLU A 137 -3.23 -28.37 5.28
C GLU A 137 -4.10 -27.35 4.51
N SER A 138 -3.72 -26.06 4.55
CA SER A 138 -4.45 -24.93 3.94
C SER A 138 -3.74 -24.37 2.70
N ARG A 139 -2.74 -25.08 2.17
CA ARG A 139 -1.88 -24.67 1.06
C ARG A 139 -2.63 -24.38 -0.25
N HIS A 140 -3.81 -24.96 -0.43
CA HIS A 140 -4.68 -24.74 -1.59
C HIS A 140 -5.51 -23.44 -1.53
N GLU A 141 -5.58 -22.79 -0.36
CA GLU A 141 -6.30 -21.53 -0.12
C GLU A 141 -5.37 -20.38 0.34
N ILE A 142 -4.06 -20.59 0.18
CA ILE A 142 -2.96 -19.69 0.54
C ILE A 142 -2.12 -19.36 -0.71
N ALA A 143 -1.71 -18.10 -0.81
CA ALA A 143 -0.76 -17.64 -1.82
C ALA A 143 0.28 -16.67 -1.21
N LEU A 144 1.35 -16.40 -1.95
CA LEU A 144 2.49 -15.60 -1.54
C LEU A 144 2.76 -14.50 -2.57
N ILE A 145 2.83 -13.23 -2.13
CA ILE A 145 3.26 -12.13 -3.00
C ILE A 145 4.79 -12.15 -3.13
N PHE A 146 5.27 -12.72 -4.22
CA PHE A 146 6.69 -12.73 -4.58
C PHE A 146 6.88 -12.93 -6.10
N PRO A 147 7.72 -12.12 -6.79
CA PRO A 147 8.03 -12.31 -8.21
C PRO A 147 9.00 -13.47 -8.42
N GLY A 148 8.73 -14.33 -9.40
CA GLY A 148 9.53 -15.53 -9.68
C GLY A 148 9.36 -16.07 -11.10
N PRO A 149 10.10 -17.12 -11.49
CA PRO A 149 9.98 -17.70 -12.83
C PRO A 149 8.62 -18.37 -13.08
N ASN A 150 7.86 -18.64 -12.01
CA ASN A 150 6.56 -19.32 -12.01
C ASN A 150 5.44 -18.47 -11.36
N SER A 151 5.65 -17.17 -11.13
CA SER A 151 4.60 -16.30 -10.56
C SER A 151 3.47 -16.05 -11.56
N VAL A 152 2.24 -15.95 -11.04
CA VAL A 152 1.04 -15.63 -11.83
C VAL A 152 0.55 -14.21 -11.53
N SER A 153 -0.27 -13.62 -12.39
CA SER A 153 -0.87 -12.30 -12.12
C SER A 153 -2.17 -12.42 -11.31
N VAL A 154 -2.58 -11.35 -10.63
CA VAL A 154 -3.73 -11.37 -9.70
C VAL A 154 -5.04 -11.85 -10.36
N LYS A 155 -5.26 -11.53 -11.64
CA LYS A 155 -6.42 -12.03 -12.42
C LYS A 155 -6.44 -13.54 -12.65
N ASP A 156 -5.30 -14.22 -12.51
CA ASP A 156 -5.15 -15.64 -12.83
C ASP A 156 -5.43 -16.56 -11.62
N ILE A 157 -5.54 -15.98 -10.41
CA ILE A 157 -5.80 -16.67 -9.15
C ILE A 157 -6.99 -17.65 -9.24
N PRO A 158 -8.18 -17.30 -9.80
CA PRO A 158 -9.32 -18.22 -9.85
C PRO A 158 -9.02 -19.51 -10.62
N PHE A 159 -8.28 -19.43 -11.73
CA PHE A 159 -7.91 -20.59 -12.54
C PHE A 159 -6.91 -21.51 -11.83
N HIS A 160 -6.14 -20.98 -10.88
CA HIS A 160 -5.20 -21.77 -10.09
C HIS A 160 -5.90 -22.48 -8.91
N LEU A 161 -6.80 -21.79 -8.20
CA LEU A 161 -7.60 -22.38 -7.13
C LEU A 161 -8.46 -23.56 -7.64
N GLN A 162 -9.17 -23.38 -8.76
CA GLN A 162 -10.04 -24.41 -9.35
C GLN A 162 -9.32 -25.72 -9.72
N LYS A 163 -8.00 -25.68 -10.02
CA LYS A 163 -7.21 -26.88 -10.33
C LYS A 163 -7.08 -27.80 -9.13
N TYR A 164 -6.95 -27.24 -7.93
CA TYR A 164 -6.90 -28.04 -6.68
C TYR A 164 -8.27 -28.64 -6.36
N THR A 165 -9.36 -27.88 -6.50
CA THR A 165 -10.73 -28.40 -6.30
C THR A 165 -11.05 -29.59 -7.22
N LYS A 166 -10.66 -29.53 -8.49
CA LYS A 166 -10.89 -30.62 -9.45
C LYS A 166 -10.07 -31.88 -9.16
N LYS A 167 -8.84 -31.74 -8.63
CA LYS A 167 -7.99 -32.90 -8.27
C LYS A 167 -8.56 -33.72 -7.11
N GLY A 168 -9.48 -33.18 -6.32
CA GLY A 168 -10.21 -33.92 -5.28
C GLY A 168 -11.42 -34.73 -5.77
N ILE A 169 -11.77 -34.67 -7.06
CA ILE A 169 -12.97 -35.31 -7.62
C ILE A 169 -12.63 -36.49 -8.56
N CYS A 170 -11.48 -36.44 -9.25
CA CYS A 170 -10.96 -37.57 -10.02
C CYS A 170 -10.03 -38.46 -9.18
N GLY A 171 -10.59 -39.12 -8.17
CA GLY A 171 -9.90 -40.17 -7.43
C GLY A 171 -9.69 -41.42 -8.30
N ASN A 172 -8.45 -41.63 -8.73
CA ASN A 172 -7.90 -42.92 -9.14
C ASN A 172 -6.43 -42.91 -8.71
N ASP A 173 -5.98 -43.97 -8.06
CA ASP A 173 -4.59 -44.13 -7.66
C ASP A 173 -3.70 -44.39 -8.89
N ASP A 174 -2.57 -43.69 -9.00
CA ASP A 174 -1.33 -44.31 -9.48
C ASP A 174 -0.09 -43.54 -8.98
N ASP A 175 1.02 -44.27 -8.86
CA ASP A 175 2.28 -43.78 -8.26
C ASP A 175 3.20 -43.07 -9.27
N CYS A 176 3.79 -41.93 -8.86
CA CYS A 176 5.25 -41.69 -8.89
C CYS A 176 5.63 -40.23 -8.61
N SER A 177 6.73 -40.04 -7.88
CA SER A 177 7.40 -38.75 -7.70
C SER A 177 7.96 -38.19 -9.02
N ARG A 178 7.55 -36.97 -9.42
CA ARG A 178 8.29 -36.15 -10.40
C ARG A 178 7.89 -34.68 -10.41
N ASP A 179 8.90 -33.80 -10.47
CA ASP A 179 8.71 -32.36 -10.64
C ASP A 179 8.08 -31.98 -11.99
N PRO A 180 7.25 -30.92 -12.07
CA PRO A 180 6.70 -30.41 -13.32
C PRO A 180 7.75 -29.73 -14.24
N PHE A 181 8.56 -30.53 -14.93
CA PHE A 181 9.43 -30.06 -16.02
C PHE A 181 8.60 -29.56 -17.21
N ILE A 182 8.39 -28.25 -17.31
CA ILE A 182 7.75 -27.62 -18.48
C ILE A 182 8.73 -27.61 -19.67
N LYS A 183 8.72 -28.67 -20.48
CA LYS A 183 9.29 -28.63 -21.83
C LYS A 183 8.37 -27.82 -22.74
N LYS A 184 8.85 -26.69 -23.24
CA LYS A 184 8.15 -25.90 -24.26
C LYS A 184 8.12 -26.67 -25.58
N ALA A 185 6.93 -26.85 -26.15
CA ALA A 185 6.71 -27.27 -27.53
C ALA A 185 5.79 -26.24 -28.21
N LYS A 186 5.98 -26.02 -29.52
CA LYS A 186 5.33 -24.97 -30.31
C LYS A 186 4.17 -25.56 -31.11
N ILE A 187 2.95 -25.08 -30.88
CA ILE A 187 1.76 -25.38 -31.70
C ILE A 187 1.02 -24.05 -31.96
N GLU A 188 0.45 -23.93 -33.17
CA GLU A 188 -0.23 -22.73 -33.67
C GLU A 188 -1.75 -22.77 -33.36
N PRO A 189 -2.48 -21.63 -33.38
CA PRO A 189 -3.83 -21.56 -32.83
C PRO A 189 -4.88 -22.24 -33.72
N ASN A 190 -5.81 -22.95 -33.10
CA ASN A 190 -7.03 -23.49 -33.73
C ASN A 190 -8.27 -23.00 -32.98
N GLU A 191 -9.39 -22.85 -33.71
CA GLU A 191 -10.55 -22.08 -33.27
C GLU A 191 -11.56 -22.87 -32.41
N GLU A 192 -11.31 -22.96 -31.10
CA GLU A 192 -12.33 -23.44 -30.13
C GLU A 192 -12.64 -22.43 -29.00
N GLU A 193 -12.33 -21.14 -29.20
CA GLU A 193 -12.81 -20.05 -28.32
C GLU A 193 -14.30 -19.69 -28.56
N LYS A 194 -15.21 -20.61 -28.27
CA LYS A 194 -16.65 -20.38 -27.96
C LYS A 194 -17.26 -21.65 -27.34
N ASN A 195 -17.46 -21.63 -26.01
CA ASN A 195 -18.48 -22.36 -25.20
C ASN A 195 -17.99 -22.72 -23.78
N LEU A 196 -17.51 -21.74 -23.01
CA LEU A 196 -17.29 -21.89 -21.56
C LEU A 196 -17.72 -20.67 -20.73
N ASN A 197 -18.63 -19.86 -21.28
CA ASN A 197 -18.98 -18.53 -20.75
C ASN A 197 -20.39 -18.46 -20.12
N GLU A 198 -21.00 -19.60 -19.75
CA GLU A 198 -22.38 -19.63 -19.23
C GLU A 198 -22.62 -20.71 -18.14
N CYS A 199 -21.95 -20.58 -16.98
CA CYS A 199 -22.30 -21.36 -15.78
C CYS A 199 -21.89 -20.73 -14.42
N ILE A 200 -21.93 -19.40 -14.29
CA ILE A 200 -21.78 -18.72 -12.98
C ILE A 200 -23.03 -17.88 -12.65
N SER A 201 -24.15 -18.59 -12.45
CA SER A 201 -25.34 -18.06 -11.81
C SER A 201 -25.71 -18.94 -10.61
N SER A 202 -26.11 -18.31 -9.51
CA SER A 202 -26.69 -18.93 -8.32
C SER A 202 -25.96 -20.16 -7.75
N ASN A 203 -24.80 -19.94 -7.13
CA ASN A 203 -24.41 -20.76 -5.98
C ASN A 203 -23.56 -19.96 -4.97
N ARG A 204 -24.16 -19.57 -3.83
CA ARG A 204 -23.44 -19.01 -2.68
C ARG A 204 -22.87 -20.15 -1.83
N GLY A 205 -21.95 -20.91 -2.41
CA GLY A 205 -21.25 -22.00 -1.72
C GLY A 205 -19.99 -21.49 -1.02
N GLU A 206 -19.87 -21.70 0.29
CA GLU A 206 -18.62 -21.48 1.02
C GLU A 206 -17.63 -22.62 0.69
N GLY A 207 -16.51 -22.30 0.04
CA GLY A 207 -15.40 -23.26 -0.18
C GLY A 207 -14.86 -23.32 -1.61
N SER A 208 -13.87 -22.48 -1.92
CA SER A 208 -12.88 -22.62 -3.03
C SER A 208 -12.11 -21.32 -3.32
N GLY A 209 -12.46 -20.20 -2.68
CA GLY A 209 -11.70 -18.94 -2.78
C GLY A 209 -10.38 -18.95 -2.00
N LEU A 210 -9.47 -18.04 -2.37
CA LEU A 210 -8.30 -17.68 -1.56
C LEU A 210 -8.81 -17.17 -0.19
N LYS A 211 -8.24 -17.65 0.92
CA LYS A 211 -8.58 -17.16 2.28
C LYS A 211 -7.46 -16.33 2.92
N LYS A 212 -6.21 -16.61 2.56
CA LYS A 212 -5.03 -15.96 3.14
C LYS A 212 -3.99 -15.62 2.07
N ILE A 213 -3.31 -14.50 2.27
CA ILE A 213 -2.17 -14.06 1.46
C ILE A 213 -0.95 -13.80 2.36
N ILE A 214 0.24 -14.16 1.87
CA ILE A 214 1.51 -13.98 2.58
C ILE A 214 2.34 -12.86 1.92
N PHE A 215 2.98 -12.03 2.74
CA PHE A 215 3.97 -11.01 2.32
C PHE A 215 5.27 -11.19 3.10
N ILE A 216 6.38 -10.66 2.57
CA ILE A 216 7.68 -10.63 3.26
C ILE A 216 8.08 -9.17 3.56
N ASP A 217 8.44 -8.87 4.81
CA ASP A 217 8.95 -7.56 5.28
C ASP A 217 10.47 -7.63 5.47
N SER A 218 11.20 -7.32 4.39
CA SER A 218 12.66 -7.29 4.37
C SER A 218 13.23 -6.49 3.21
N THR A 219 14.44 -5.93 3.38
CA THR A 219 15.25 -5.51 2.24
C THR A 219 15.45 -6.65 1.23
N TRP A 220 15.40 -6.34 -0.07
CA TRP A 220 15.58 -7.30 -1.17
C TRP A 220 16.83 -8.18 -1.08
N ASN A 221 17.93 -7.67 -0.51
CA ASN A 221 19.17 -8.44 -0.32
C ASN A 221 19.07 -9.46 0.85
N GLN A 222 18.05 -9.36 1.70
CA GLN A 222 17.76 -10.28 2.82
C GLN A 222 16.63 -11.25 2.50
N THR A 223 15.69 -10.88 1.61
CA THR A 223 14.49 -11.67 1.27
C THR A 223 14.80 -13.11 0.86
N ASN A 224 15.96 -13.33 0.21
CA ASN A 224 16.46 -14.65 -0.17
C ASN A 224 16.50 -15.67 0.98
N LYS A 225 16.65 -15.25 2.25
CA LYS A 225 16.64 -16.17 3.40
C LYS A 225 15.24 -16.65 3.81
N ILE A 226 14.20 -15.89 3.46
CA ILE A 226 12.81 -16.21 3.82
C ILE A 226 12.15 -16.96 2.67
N ILE A 227 12.35 -16.52 1.43
CA ILE A 227 11.74 -17.16 0.25
C ILE A 227 12.25 -18.59 -0.02
N THR A 228 13.35 -19.01 0.61
CA THR A 228 13.86 -20.40 0.56
C THR A 228 13.43 -21.26 1.76
N ASP A 229 12.61 -20.74 2.67
CA ASP A 229 12.05 -21.52 3.79
C ASP A 229 11.09 -22.59 3.26
N GLU A 230 11.17 -23.82 3.79
CA GLU A 230 10.40 -24.97 3.33
C GLU A 230 8.89 -24.73 3.39
N ARG A 231 8.42 -23.98 4.39
CA ARG A 231 6.99 -23.67 4.60
C ARG A 231 6.43 -22.68 3.59
N LEU A 232 7.29 -22.02 2.81
CA LEU A 232 6.91 -21.15 1.70
C LEU A 232 7.14 -21.81 0.33
N GLN A 233 7.77 -22.99 0.25
CA GLN A 233 8.05 -23.64 -1.04
C GLN A 233 6.78 -24.17 -1.70
N GLY A 234 6.59 -23.82 -2.96
CA GLY A 234 5.46 -24.28 -3.76
C GLY A 234 4.09 -23.89 -3.18
N LEU A 235 4.02 -22.76 -2.45
CA LEU A 235 2.81 -21.95 -2.39
C LEU A 235 2.57 -21.30 -3.78
N LEU A 236 1.34 -20.88 -4.07
CA LEU A 236 1.07 -20.10 -5.29
C LEU A 236 1.79 -18.74 -5.19
N GLN A 237 2.79 -18.50 -6.03
CA GLN A 237 3.45 -17.20 -6.13
C GLN A 237 2.64 -16.27 -7.03
N ILE A 238 2.33 -15.08 -6.53
CA ILE A 238 1.64 -14.02 -7.25
C ILE A 238 2.58 -12.83 -7.40
N GLU A 239 2.66 -12.31 -8.63
CA GLU A 239 3.37 -11.08 -8.96
C GLU A 239 2.38 -9.95 -9.22
N LEU A 240 2.69 -8.78 -8.66
CA LEU A 240 1.88 -7.58 -8.85
C LEU A 240 2.27 -6.89 -10.16
N LYS A 241 1.29 -6.28 -10.84
CA LYS A 241 1.53 -5.44 -12.01
C LYS A 241 2.54 -4.34 -11.66
N THR A 242 3.34 -3.90 -12.64
CA THR A 242 4.38 -2.87 -12.46
C THR A 242 3.80 -1.52 -12.00
N ARG A 243 3.70 -1.31 -10.69
CA ARG A 243 3.36 -0.02 -10.06
C ARG A 243 4.65 0.73 -9.72
N LYS A 244 4.63 2.07 -9.71
CA LYS A 244 5.71 2.89 -9.13
C LYS A 244 5.49 3.07 -7.63
N THR A 245 6.55 2.92 -6.83
CA THR A 245 6.50 3.19 -5.38
C THR A 245 6.63 4.68 -5.08
N CYS A 246 5.97 5.10 -4.00
CA CYS A 246 6.08 6.42 -3.39
C CYS A 246 7.05 6.41 -2.18
N PHE A 247 7.69 5.27 -1.87
CA PHE A 247 8.39 5.06 -0.61
C PHE A 247 9.70 5.85 -0.50
N TRP A 248 9.67 6.94 0.27
CA TRP A 248 10.74 7.91 0.46
C TRP A 248 12.10 7.38 0.99
N ARG A 249 12.26 6.07 1.15
CA ARG A 249 13.50 5.37 1.55
C ARG A 249 13.97 4.35 0.49
N HIS A 250 13.77 4.67 -0.79
CA HIS A 250 14.26 3.88 -1.94
C HIS A 250 15.71 3.41 -1.76
N GLN A 251 15.98 2.16 -2.15
CA GLN A 251 17.33 1.60 -2.17
C GLN A 251 18.08 2.09 -3.41
N LYS A 252 19.26 2.71 -3.22
CA LYS A 252 20.04 3.30 -4.32
C LYS A 252 20.42 2.22 -5.35
N GLY A 253 20.07 2.44 -6.62
CA GLY A 253 20.31 1.47 -7.70
C GLY A 253 19.32 0.30 -7.77
N LYS A 254 18.18 0.36 -7.08
CA LYS A 254 17.03 -0.54 -7.31
C LYS A 254 15.95 0.17 -8.13
N PRO A 255 15.08 -0.55 -8.88
CA PRO A 255 13.99 0.05 -9.65
C PRO A 255 12.94 0.77 -8.79
N GLU A 256 12.27 1.76 -9.36
CA GLU A 256 11.06 2.39 -8.78
C GLU A 256 9.84 1.45 -8.70
N THR A 257 9.98 0.20 -9.15
CA THR A 257 8.94 -0.83 -9.08
C THR A 257 8.98 -1.62 -7.77
N TYR A 258 10.00 -1.39 -6.94
CA TYR A 258 10.21 -2.10 -5.67
C TYR A 258 9.40 -1.45 -4.54
N LEU A 259 8.12 -1.80 -4.49
CA LEU A 259 7.15 -1.40 -3.47
C LEU A 259 7.63 -1.68 -2.02
N SER A 260 7.22 -0.82 -1.08
CA SER A 260 7.25 -1.15 0.35
C SER A 260 6.07 -2.07 0.72
N THR A 261 6.17 -2.77 1.85
CA THR A 261 5.20 -3.81 2.23
C THR A 261 3.75 -3.30 2.32
N ILE A 262 3.50 -2.08 2.81
CA ILE A 262 2.14 -1.52 2.85
C ILE A 262 1.59 -1.19 1.45
N GLU A 263 2.43 -0.74 0.52
CA GLU A 263 2.02 -0.49 -0.86
C GLU A 263 1.75 -1.80 -1.59
N ALA A 264 2.58 -2.83 -1.37
CA ALA A 264 2.35 -4.17 -1.92
C ALA A 264 1.03 -4.75 -1.42
N ILE A 265 0.71 -4.61 -0.12
CA ILE A 265 -0.57 -5.01 0.45
C ILE A 265 -1.73 -4.22 -0.17
N TYR A 266 -1.62 -2.89 -0.24
CA TYR A 266 -2.65 -2.02 -0.82
C TYR A 266 -2.92 -2.36 -2.29
N TYR A 267 -1.89 -2.37 -3.15
CA TYR A 267 -2.06 -2.64 -4.58
C TYR A 267 -2.52 -4.08 -4.85
N PHE A 268 -2.09 -5.07 -4.06
CA PHE A 268 -2.64 -6.42 -4.15
C PHE A 268 -4.15 -6.43 -3.87
N LEU A 269 -4.61 -5.76 -2.81
CA LEU A 269 -6.02 -5.77 -2.43
C LEU A 269 -6.91 -5.01 -3.42
N VAL A 270 -6.42 -3.91 -4.00
CA VAL A 270 -7.10 -3.19 -5.10
C VAL A 270 -7.21 -4.08 -6.33
N ASP A 271 -6.10 -4.66 -6.79
CA ASP A 271 -6.08 -5.57 -7.94
C ASP A 271 -6.97 -6.80 -7.67
N TYR A 272 -6.97 -7.36 -6.45
CA TYR A 272 -7.79 -8.52 -6.07
C TYR A 272 -9.30 -8.20 -6.07
N HIS A 273 -9.69 -7.03 -5.56
CA HIS A 273 -11.09 -6.60 -5.53
C HIS A 273 -11.65 -6.39 -6.95
N GLN A 274 -10.86 -5.78 -7.84
CA GLN A 274 -11.25 -5.58 -9.24
C GLN A 274 -11.17 -6.86 -10.08
N GLU A 275 -10.11 -7.66 -9.91
CA GLU A 275 -9.81 -8.79 -10.80
C GLU A 275 -10.39 -10.13 -10.32
N VAL A 276 -10.56 -10.34 -9.01
CA VAL A 276 -11.04 -11.61 -8.43
C VAL A 276 -12.45 -11.49 -7.86
N LEU A 277 -12.73 -10.47 -7.04
CA LEU A 277 -14.10 -10.24 -6.52
C LEU A 277 -15.05 -9.67 -7.59
N LYS A 278 -14.50 -9.06 -8.65
CA LYS A 278 -15.24 -8.34 -9.70
C LYS A 278 -16.15 -7.23 -9.15
N GLU A 279 -15.73 -6.62 -8.05
CA GLU A 279 -16.44 -5.51 -7.41
C GLU A 279 -15.85 -4.14 -7.82
N ASN A 280 -16.69 -3.11 -7.79
CA ASN A 280 -16.28 -1.74 -8.09
C ASN A 280 -15.50 -1.15 -6.90
N TYR A 281 -14.21 -0.89 -7.10
CA TYR A 281 -13.37 -0.24 -6.10
C TYR A 281 -13.85 1.21 -5.83
N LYS A 282 -13.99 1.54 -4.54
CA LYS A 282 -14.51 2.79 -3.97
C LYS A 282 -13.70 3.19 -2.72
N GLY A 283 -12.39 2.98 -2.75
CA GLY A 283 -11.50 3.36 -1.66
C GLY A 283 -11.54 2.43 -0.42
N GLN A 284 -12.10 1.21 -0.52
CA GLN A 284 -12.29 0.30 0.62
C GLN A 284 -11.00 0.04 1.42
N TYR A 285 -9.83 0.13 0.78
CA TYR A 285 -8.52 -0.15 1.39
C TYR A 285 -7.60 1.08 1.44
N ASP A 286 -8.05 2.27 1.01
CA ASP A 286 -7.23 3.48 0.93
C ASP A 286 -6.64 3.84 2.30
N ASN A 287 -7.44 3.65 3.36
CA ASN A 287 -7.01 3.88 4.74
C ASN A 287 -5.87 2.96 5.21
N LEU A 288 -5.47 1.90 4.49
CA LEU A 288 -4.20 1.19 4.73
C LEU A 288 -2.98 2.10 4.54
N LEU A 289 -3.11 3.11 3.67
CA LEU A 289 -2.09 4.14 3.43
C LEU A 289 -2.23 5.34 4.37
N PHE A 290 -3.08 5.29 5.42
CA PHE A 290 -3.27 6.39 6.38
C PHE A 290 -1.97 6.84 7.06
N PHE A 291 -1.17 5.90 7.61
CA PHE A 291 0.14 6.25 8.17
C PHE A 291 1.20 6.51 7.09
N PHE A 292 1.08 5.88 5.92
CA PHE A 292 2.06 5.99 4.84
C PHE A 292 2.03 7.37 4.17
N SER A 293 0.85 7.83 3.77
CA SER A 293 0.62 9.14 3.16
C SER A 293 1.00 10.30 4.09
N PHE A 294 0.67 10.19 5.38
CA PHE A 294 1.10 11.19 6.37
C PHE A 294 2.64 11.30 6.42
N MET A 295 3.33 10.17 6.53
CA MET A 295 4.80 10.12 6.54
C MET A 295 5.43 10.60 5.23
N TYR A 296 4.80 10.28 4.09
CA TYR A 296 5.20 10.76 2.77
C TYR A 296 5.13 12.30 2.72
N THR A 297 3.98 12.89 3.08
CA THR A 297 3.79 14.36 3.12
C THR A 297 4.80 15.04 4.04
N LEU A 298 5.07 14.49 5.24
CA LEU A 298 6.10 15.03 6.13
C LEU A 298 7.50 15.04 5.49
N VAL A 299 7.86 14.00 4.74
CA VAL A 299 9.18 13.88 4.10
C VAL A 299 9.27 14.72 2.83
N GLN A 300 8.19 14.85 2.06
CA GLN A 300 8.13 15.75 0.91
C GLN A 300 8.26 17.21 1.36
N ASN A 301 7.50 17.64 2.37
CA ASN A 301 7.61 18.98 2.94
C ASN A 301 9.04 19.25 3.45
N ALA A 302 9.66 18.29 4.13
CA ALA A 302 11.05 18.40 4.58
C ALA A 302 12.07 18.53 3.43
N LYS A 303 11.85 17.88 2.26
CA LYS A 303 12.68 18.06 1.06
C LYS A 303 12.51 19.46 0.46
N CYS A 304 11.27 19.94 0.35
CA CYS A 304 10.97 21.28 -0.17
C CYS A 304 11.62 22.37 0.69
N CYS A 305 11.49 22.30 2.01
CA CYS A 305 12.17 23.19 2.94
C CYS A 305 13.71 23.06 2.92
N ALA A 306 14.26 21.95 2.44
CA ALA A 306 15.69 21.71 2.32
C ALA A 306 16.30 22.09 0.96
N GLY A 307 15.54 22.79 0.09
CA GLY A 307 16.09 23.45 -1.10
C GLY A 307 16.59 22.49 -2.19
N LYS A 308 15.77 21.51 -2.57
CA LYS A 308 16.01 20.68 -3.76
C LYS A 308 14.80 20.69 -4.70
N GLN A 309 14.80 21.70 -5.57
CA GLN A 309 14.30 21.57 -6.95
C GLN A 309 15.31 20.72 -7.74
#